data_AF-A0A7C5Y642-F1
#
_entry.id   AF-A0A7C5Y642-F1
#
_cell.length_a   1.000
_cell.length_b   1.000
_cell.length_c   1.000
_cell.angle_alpha   90.00
_cell.angle_beta   90.00
_cell.angle_gamma   90.00
#
_symmetry.space_group_name_H-M   'P 1'
#
loop_
_entity.id
_entity.type
_entity.pdbx_description
1 polymer ?
#
loop_
_entity_poly.entity_id
_entity_poly.type
_entity_poly.pdbx_seq_one_letter_code
_entity_poly.pdbx_strand_id
1 'polypeptide(L)'
;GEKIHPRDLPTIDLMVVGSVAVSPNGWRIGKGEGYSEIEFAILKTFGKITDETPIWTTVHDLQIVQEIPFMPYDVPVDRIFTNTKIINCPRNSKPYGILWQCLTKEKIESIPLLEELMEDTF
;
A
#
# COMPACT_ATOMS: atom_id res chain seq x y z
N GLY A 1 -10.17 -3.34 20.42
CA GLY A 1 -9.30 -2.18 20.20
C GLY A 1 -10.18 -0.95 20.07
N GLU A 2 -9.61 0.24 20.34
CA GLU A 2 -10.30 1.51 20.16
C GLU A 2 -10.03 2.07 18.75
N LYS A 3 -10.99 2.81 18.19
CA LYS A 3 -10.80 3.49 16.91
C LYS A 3 -9.89 4.70 17.12
N ILE A 4 -8.84 4.81 16.33
CA ILE A 4 -7.93 5.96 16.33
C ILE A 4 -7.95 6.63 14.97
N HIS A 5 -7.87 7.96 14.96
CA HIS A 5 -7.76 8.72 13.72
C HIS A 5 -6.30 8.67 13.23
N PRO A 6 -6.02 8.59 11.91
CA PRO A 6 -4.64 8.50 11.43
C PRO A 6 -3.75 9.69 11.83
N ARG A 7 -4.31 10.87 12.09
CA ARG A 7 -3.57 12.03 12.67
C ARG A 7 -2.86 11.67 13.96
N ASP A 8 -3.47 10.80 14.78
CA ASP A 8 -2.99 10.44 16.12
C ASP A 8 -2.08 9.21 16.13
N LEU A 9 -1.87 8.56 14.97
CA LEU A 9 -0.94 7.45 14.86
C LEU A 9 0.51 7.89 15.12
N PRO A 10 1.36 7.04 15.72
CA PRO A 10 2.79 7.25 15.69
C PRO A 10 3.34 7.09 14.27
N THR A 11 4.59 7.47 14.07
CA THR A 11 5.33 7.13 12.85
C THR A 11 5.42 5.61 12.70
N ILE A 12 5.29 5.13 11.46
CA ILE A 12 5.35 3.71 11.11
C ILE A 12 6.73 3.40 10.55
N ASP A 13 7.44 2.51 11.24
CA ASP A 13 8.79 2.08 10.87
C ASP A 13 8.80 0.95 9.83
N LEU A 14 7.68 0.24 9.66
CA LEU A 14 7.54 -0.87 8.71
C LEU A 14 6.06 -1.08 8.35
N MET A 15 5.78 -1.22 7.05
CA MET A 15 4.47 -1.68 6.58
C MET A 15 4.59 -3.12 6.06
N VAL A 16 3.75 -4.02 6.56
CA VAL A 16 3.64 -5.38 6.04
C VAL A 16 2.32 -5.50 5.28
N VAL A 17 2.40 -5.76 3.97
CA VAL A 17 1.24 -5.84 3.08
C VAL A 17 0.96 -7.26 2.64
N GLY A 18 -0.31 -7.65 2.63
CA GLY A 18 -0.75 -8.93 2.09
C GLY A 18 -0.72 -8.93 0.55
N SER A 19 -0.34 -10.06 -0.04
CA SER A 19 -0.25 -10.24 -1.49
C SER A 19 -0.84 -11.59 -1.92
N VAL A 20 -1.54 -11.59 -3.05
CA VAL A 20 -1.98 -12.80 -3.78
C VAL A 20 -0.85 -13.33 -4.67
N ALA A 21 -0.13 -12.44 -5.35
CA ALA A 21 1.06 -12.76 -6.12
C ALA A 21 2.07 -11.61 -6.06
N VAL A 22 3.34 -11.92 -6.28
CA VAL A 22 4.45 -10.94 -6.30
C VAL A 22 5.41 -11.26 -7.42
N SER A 23 6.12 -10.25 -7.92
CA SER A 23 7.23 -10.43 -8.86
C SER A 23 8.55 -9.96 -8.25
N PRO A 24 9.70 -10.56 -8.62
CA PRO A 24 11.01 -10.20 -8.05
C PRO A 24 11.40 -8.72 -8.21
N ASN A 25 10.79 -8.00 -9.15
CA ASN A 25 10.96 -6.56 -9.35
C ASN A 25 10.16 -5.69 -8.35
N GLY A 26 9.51 -6.30 -7.35
CA GLY A 26 8.86 -5.59 -6.24
C GLY A 26 7.38 -5.27 -6.46
N TRP A 27 6.81 -5.63 -7.61
CA TRP A 27 5.37 -5.46 -7.83
C TRP A 27 4.57 -6.60 -7.20
N ARG A 28 3.34 -6.29 -6.82
CA ARG A 28 2.44 -7.24 -6.16
C ARG A 28 1.00 -7.04 -6.61
N ILE A 29 0.22 -8.11 -6.54
CA ILE A 29 -1.23 -8.09 -6.73
C ILE A 29 -1.88 -8.44 -5.40
N GLY A 30 -2.77 -7.56 -4.92
CA GLY A 30 -3.63 -7.83 -3.77
C GLY A 30 -4.89 -8.60 -4.17
N LYS A 31 -5.93 -8.54 -3.33
CA LYS A 31 -7.23 -9.17 -3.65
C LYS A 31 -8.04 -8.42 -4.73
N GLY A 32 -7.59 -7.25 -5.16
CA GLY A 32 -8.22 -6.43 -6.20
C GLY A 32 -9.04 -5.24 -5.69
N GLU A 33 -9.28 -5.14 -4.38
CA GLU A 33 -10.12 -4.08 -3.81
C GLU A 33 -9.42 -2.72 -3.61
N GLY A 34 -8.09 -2.67 -3.71
CA GLY A 34 -7.33 -1.43 -3.56
C GLY A 34 -7.19 -0.88 -2.12
N TYR A 35 -7.62 -1.63 -1.10
CA TYR A 35 -7.57 -1.15 0.29
C TYR A 35 -6.15 -0.88 0.77
N SER A 36 -5.19 -1.76 0.47
CA SER A 36 -3.79 -1.56 0.87
C SER A 36 -3.18 -0.30 0.25
N GLU A 37 -3.53 0.01 -1.00
CA GLU A 37 -3.10 1.22 -1.70
C GLU A 37 -3.72 2.47 -1.05
N ILE A 38 -5.01 2.41 -0.70
CA ILE A 38 -5.72 3.49 0.00
C ILE A 38 -5.14 3.72 1.40
N GLU A 39 -4.88 2.66 2.17
CA GLU A 39 -4.28 2.74 3.50
C GLU A 39 -2.88 3.35 3.44
N PHE A 40 -2.05 2.90 2.50
CA PHE A 40 -0.73 3.50 2.25
C PHE A 40 -0.87 5.00 1.93
N ALA A 41 -1.76 5.35 1.01
CA ALA A 41 -1.97 6.73 0.60
C ALA A 41 -2.43 7.63 1.75
N ILE A 42 -3.35 7.17 2.60
CA ILE A 42 -3.81 7.88 3.81
C ILE A 42 -2.64 8.11 4.77
N LEU A 43 -1.89 7.04 5.09
CA LEU A 43 -0.75 7.14 6.01
C LEU A 43 0.34 8.08 5.47
N LYS A 44 0.55 8.09 4.15
CA LYS A 44 1.48 8.99 3.46
C LYS A 44 1.01 10.44 3.57
N THR A 45 -0.27 10.71 3.33
CA THR A 45 -0.90 12.04 3.49
C THR A 45 -0.73 12.58 4.92
N PHE A 46 -0.85 11.72 5.93
CA PHE A 46 -0.66 12.10 7.33
C PHE A 46 0.80 12.11 7.81
N GLY A 47 1.76 11.89 6.90
CA GLY A 47 3.19 11.86 7.23
C GLY A 47 3.60 10.73 8.18
N LYS A 48 2.78 9.67 8.27
CA LYS A 48 3.05 8.51 9.13
C LYS A 48 4.02 7.52 8.49
N ILE A 49 4.08 7.53 7.15
CA ILE A 49 5.06 6.79 6.36
C ILE A 49 5.79 7.73 5.39
N THR A 50 7.04 7.39 5.09
CA THR A 50 7.90 8.14 4.17
C THR A 50 8.37 7.24 3.02
N ASP A 51 9.12 7.80 2.06
CA ASP A 51 9.71 6.97 0.98
C ASP A 51 10.80 6.02 1.50
N GLU A 52 11.33 6.30 2.70
CA GLU A 52 12.28 5.44 3.41
C GLU A 52 11.59 4.35 4.23
N THR A 53 10.29 4.47 4.53
CA THR A 53 9.58 3.44 5.30
C THR A 53 9.54 2.13 4.49
N PRO A 54 10.14 1.04 4.98
CA PRO A 54 10.17 -0.23 4.28
C PRO A 54 8.76 -0.83 4.13
N ILE A 55 8.51 -1.45 2.98
CA ILE A 55 7.27 -2.17 2.69
C ILE A 55 7.59 -3.62 2.38
N TRP A 56 7.15 -4.54 3.23
CA TRP A 56 7.46 -5.96 3.10
C TRP A 56 6.20 -6.78 2.87
N THR A 57 6.38 -7.96 2.30
CA THR A 57 5.29 -8.93 2.16
C THR A 57 5.78 -10.34 2.45
N THR A 58 4.85 -11.21 2.83
CA THR A 58 5.06 -12.64 3.02
C THR A 58 4.21 -13.40 2.03
N VAL A 59 4.80 -14.35 1.31
CA VAL A 59 4.09 -15.19 0.33
C VAL A 59 4.66 -16.62 0.33
N HIS A 60 3.95 -17.57 -0.24
CA HIS A 60 4.52 -18.87 -0.60
C HIS A 60 5.35 -18.76 -1.90
N ASP A 61 6.35 -19.62 -2.08
CA ASP A 61 7.16 -19.66 -3.32
C ASP A 61 6.33 -19.78 -4.61
N LEU A 62 5.15 -20.40 -4.51
CA LEU A 62 4.18 -20.58 -5.62
C LEU A 62 3.47 -19.28 -6.05
N GLN A 63 3.50 -18.26 -5.20
CA GLN A 63 2.88 -16.95 -5.48
C GLN A 63 3.87 -15.99 -6.16
N ILE A 64 5.09 -16.45 -6.46
CA ILE A 64 6.06 -15.68 -7.24
C ILE A 64 5.78 -15.87 -8.73
N VAL A 65 5.53 -14.77 -9.42
CA VAL A 65 5.34 -14.70 -10.88
C VAL A 65 6.46 -13.89 -11.51
N GLN A 66 6.63 -14.00 -12.83
CA GLN A 66 7.72 -13.32 -13.54
C GLN A 66 7.56 -11.81 -13.53
N GLU A 67 6.36 -11.32 -13.85
CA GLU A 67 6.04 -9.91 -13.96
C GLU A 67 4.60 -9.64 -13.51
N ILE A 68 4.38 -8.42 -13.03
CA ILE A 68 3.07 -7.91 -12.64
C ILE A 68 2.94 -6.51 -13.26
N PRO A 69 1.90 -6.24 -14.06
CA PRO A 69 1.60 -4.89 -14.49
C PRO A 69 1.20 -4.04 -13.28
N PHE A 70 1.55 -2.76 -13.30
CA PHE A 70 1.29 -1.86 -12.19
C PHE A 70 0.71 -0.54 -12.67
N MET A 71 0.06 0.14 -11.74
CA MET A 71 -0.57 1.45 -11.90
C MET A 71 0.14 2.49 -11.00
N PRO A 72 -0.01 3.80 -11.26
CA PRO A 72 0.66 4.84 -10.47
C PRO A 72 0.31 4.86 -8.97
N TYR A 73 -0.82 4.28 -8.58
CA TYR A 73 -1.25 4.14 -7.19
C TYR A 73 -0.77 2.84 -6.53
N ASP A 74 -0.18 1.91 -7.29
CA ASP A 74 0.24 0.63 -6.72
C ASP A 74 1.44 0.81 -5.80
N VAL A 75 1.40 0.09 -4.69
CA VAL A 75 2.42 0.16 -3.65
C VAL A 75 3.42 -0.97 -3.86
N PRO A 76 4.66 -0.68 -4.32
CA PRO A 76 5.69 -1.69 -4.48
C PRO A 76 6.21 -2.18 -3.12
N VAL A 77 6.74 -3.40 -3.09
CA VAL A 77 7.43 -3.96 -1.93
C VAL A 77 8.94 -3.89 -2.10
N ASP A 78 9.63 -3.63 -0.99
CA ASP A 78 11.09 -3.56 -0.90
C ASP A 78 11.70 -4.95 -0.62
N ARG A 79 10.95 -5.84 0.06
CA ARG A 79 11.35 -7.24 0.32
C ARG A 79 10.17 -8.20 0.26
N ILE A 80 10.46 -9.39 -0.25
CA ILE A 80 9.54 -10.53 -0.27
C ILE A 80 10.15 -11.63 0.60
N PHE A 81 9.39 -12.04 1.61
CA PHE A 81 9.72 -13.17 2.47
C PHE A 81 8.92 -14.38 2.00
N THR A 82 9.61 -15.47 1.67
CA THR A 82 8.97 -16.74 1.34
C THR A 82 9.21 -17.77 2.43
N ASN A 83 8.56 -18.93 2.28
CA ASN A 83 8.80 -20.09 3.10
C ASN A 83 10.23 -20.67 2.95
N THR A 84 11.01 -20.27 1.92
CA THR A 84 12.37 -20.78 1.69
C THR A 84 13.46 -19.71 1.64
N LYS A 85 13.14 -18.46 1.32
CA LYS A 85 14.15 -17.41 1.10
C LYS A 85 13.61 -16.00 1.28
N ILE A 86 14.54 -15.05 1.28
CA ILE A 86 14.25 -13.62 1.27
C ILE A 86 14.73 -13.05 -0.07
N ILE A 87 13.88 -12.27 -0.74
CA ILE A 87 14.20 -11.59 -1.99
C ILE A 87 14.23 -10.08 -1.71
N ASN A 88 15.35 -9.43 -2.04
CA ASN A 88 15.44 -7.97 -2.04
C ASN A 88 14.98 -7.44 -3.40
N CYS A 89 14.05 -6.50 -3.39
CA CYS A 89 13.50 -5.91 -4.60
C CYS A 89 14.20 -4.59 -4.95
N PRO A 90 14.19 -4.19 -6.24
CA PRO A 90 14.60 -2.85 -6.64
C PRO A 90 13.78 -1.77 -5.92
N ARG A 91 14.39 -0.62 -5.70
CA ARG A 91 13.70 0.53 -5.12
C ARG A 91 12.82 1.20 -6.18
N ASN A 92 11.52 0.97 -6.10
CA ASN A 92 10.52 1.59 -6.97
C ASN A 92 9.94 2.86 -6.31
N SER A 93 9.47 3.80 -7.12
CA SER A 93 8.76 4.99 -6.62
C SER A 93 7.46 4.58 -5.93
N LYS A 94 7.22 5.15 -4.75
CA LYS A 94 5.99 4.96 -3.98
C LYS A 94 4.98 6.06 -4.33
N PRO A 95 3.66 5.82 -4.24
CA PRO A 95 2.66 6.86 -4.42
C PRO A 95 2.86 8.03 -3.46
N TYR A 96 2.60 9.26 -3.92
CA TYR A 96 2.79 10.46 -3.08
C TYR A 96 1.72 10.64 -1.99
N GLY A 97 0.57 9.96 -2.13
CA GLY A 97 -0.59 10.12 -1.27
C GLY A 97 -1.85 9.66 -2.00
N ILE A 98 -2.99 10.22 -1.63
CA ILE A 98 -4.28 9.87 -2.23
C ILE A 98 -4.39 10.45 -3.65
N LEU A 99 -4.48 9.58 -4.65
CA LEU A 99 -4.74 9.97 -6.04
C LEU A 99 -6.26 10.01 -6.26
N TRP A 100 -6.89 11.11 -5.87
CA TRP A 100 -8.35 11.28 -5.92
C TRP A 100 -8.95 10.99 -7.31
N GLN A 101 -8.26 11.34 -8.38
CA GLN A 101 -8.67 11.07 -9.77
C GLN A 101 -8.72 9.57 -10.13
N CYS A 102 -8.14 8.70 -9.31
CA CYS A 102 -8.16 7.25 -9.48
C CYS A 102 -9.21 6.55 -8.61
N LEU A 103 -9.96 7.30 -7.78
CA LEU A 103 -11.01 6.75 -6.93
C LEU A 103 -12.39 7.01 -7.53
N THR A 104 -13.25 5.99 -7.48
CA THR A 104 -14.66 6.16 -7.85
C THR A 104 -15.44 6.79 -6.70
N LYS A 105 -16.56 7.43 -7.02
CA LYS A 105 -17.45 8.02 -6.02
C LYS A 105 -17.92 6.96 -5.02
N GLU A 106 -18.28 5.79 -5.50
CA GLU A 106 -18.72 4.67 -4.65
C GLU A 106 -17.63 4.23 -3.68
N LYS A 107 -16.36 4.23 -4.11
CA LYS A 107 -15.24 3.87 -3.23
C LYS A 107 -15.05 4.92 -2.13
N ILE A 108 -15.17 6.20 -2.47
CA ILE A 108 -15.06 7.31 -1.50
C ILE A 108 -16.18 7.19 -0.46
N GLU A 109 -17.43 7.04 -0.90
CA GLU A 109 -18.60 6.91 -0.01
C GLU A 109 -18.53 5.65 0.87
N SER A 110 -17.90 4.57 0.39
CA SER A 110 -17.74 3.34 1.19
C SER A 110 -16.72 3.45 2.33
N ILE A 111 -15.88 4.48 2.34
CA ILE A 111 -14.82 4.67 3.35
C ILE A 111 -15.01 6.04 4.00
N PRO A 112 -15.64 6.12 5.19
CA PRO A 112 -15.99 7.40 5.83
C PRO A 112 -14.82 8.38 6.00
N LEU A 113 -13.60 7.85 6.19
CA LEU A 113 -12.39 8.67 6.29
C LEU A 113 -12.01 9.34 4.94
N LEU A 114 -12.27 8.69 3.81
CA LEU A 114 -12.02 9.31 2.50
C LEU A 114 -13.01 10.45 2.23
N GLU A 115 -14.26 10.31 2.67
CA GLU A 115 -15.25 11.38 2.60
C GLU A 115 -14.82 12.59 3.42
N GLU A 116 -14.44 12.38 4.69
CA GLU A 116 -13.88 13.44 5.57
C GLU A 116 -12.67 14.13 4.90
N LEU A 117 -11.72 13.36 4.38
CA LEU A 117 -10.50 13.88 3.76
C LEU A 117 -10.77 14.64 2.46
N MET A 118 -11.81 14.26 1.71
CA MET A 118 -12.17 14.94 0.47
C MET A 118 -12.82 16.29 0.77
N GLU A 119 -13.67 16.38 1.79
CA GLU A 119 -14.25 17.65 2.26
C GLU A 119 -13.17 18.63 2.77
N ASP A 120 -12.13 18.14 3.46
CA ASP A 120 -11.03 18.98 3.95
C ASP A 120 -10.11 19.52 2.82
N THR A 121 -10.17 18.91 1.63
CA THR A 121 -9.27 19.22 0.49
C THR A 121 -9.89 20.24 -0.50
N PHE A 122 -11.20 20.54 -0.38
CA PHE A 122 -11.95 21.42 -1.27
C PHE A 122 -12.79 22.46 -0.50
#